data_AF-A0A7J8WLU0-F1
#
_entry.id   AF-A0A7J8WLU0-F1
#
_cell.length_a   1.000
_cell.length_b   1.000
_cell.length_c   1.000
_cell.angle_alpha   90.00
_cell.angle_beta   90.00
_cell.angle_gamma   90.00
#
_symmetry.space_group_name_H-M   'P 1'
#
loop_
_entity.id
_entity.type
_entity.pdbx_description
1 polymer ?
#
loop_
_entity_poly.entity_id
_entity_poly.type
_entity_poly.pdbx_seq_one_letter_code
_entity_poly.pdbx_strand_id
1 'polypeptide(L)'
;DGSADPDLEPIYGRPLGLEFNPVTCDLYTGDAYFGRLLMIGPNGGIAQTIVSSIEGIPFKFINRLDIDNRTGVIYFIDSSTIFQRRYADFLSRSTDSSRRLLKYDLHTKNVSVIYTSLMFPNGVALSKNHSFLLVAGTIRR
;
A
#
# COMPACT_ATOMS: atom_id res chain seq x y z
N ASP A 1 -8.19 -22.41 4.46
CA ASP A 1 -7.70 -21.11 4.96
C ASP A 1 -7.16 -20.21 3.83
N GLY A 2 -7.03 -20.72 2.59
CA GLY A 2 -6.69 -19.88 1.43
C GLY A 2 -5.24 -19.43 1.36
N SER A 3 -4.40 -19.87 2.31
CA SER A 3 -3.00 -19.43 2.44
C SER A 3 -2.11 -19.87 1.25
N ALA A 4 -2.50 -20.93 0.55
CA ALA A 4 -1.76 -21.50 -0.59
C ALA A 4 -2.47 -21.35 -1.95
N ASP A 5 -3.71 -20.85 -1.98
CA ASP A 5 -4.50 -20.77 -3.21
C ASP A 5 -4.69 -19.29 -3.63
N PRO A 6 -4.02 -18.85 -4.72
CA PRO A 6 -4.16 -17.49 -5.25
C PRO A 6 -5.60 -17.10 -5.62
N ASP A 7 -6.46 -18.07 -5.95
CA ASP A 7 -7.84 -17.79 -6.36
C ASP A 7 -8.74 -17.43 -5.18
N LEU A 8 -8.31 -17.76 -3.95
CA LEU A 8 -9.00 -17.42 -2.71
C LEU A 8 -8.60 -16.05 -2.15
N GLU A 9 -7.55 -15.42 -2.69
CA GLU A 9 -7.10 -14.09 -2.24
C GLU A 9 -8.17 -12.98 -2.28
N PRO A 10 -9.08 -12.89 -3.27
CA PRO A 10 -10.15 -11.88 -3.25
C PRO A 10 -11.22 -12.13 -2.19
N ILE A 11 -11.33 -13.36 -1.68
CA ILE A 11 -12.33 -13.74 -0.67
C ILE A 11 -11.79 -13.45 0.73
N TYR A 12 -10.53 -13.78 0.98
CA TYR A 12 -9.91 -13.64 2.31
C TYR A 12 -9.06 -12.38 2.48
N GLY A 13 -8.74 -11.70 1.38
CA GLY A 13 -7.78 -10.59 1.36
C GLY A 13 -6.36 -11.08 1.17
N ARG A 14 -5.46 -10.16 0.84
CA ARG A 14 -4.03 -10.43 0.72
C ARG A 14 -3.24 -9.26 1.32
N PRO A 15 -2.78 -9.36 2.57
CA PRO A 15 -1.91 -8.34 3.15
C PRO A 15 -0.58 -8.33 2.39
N LEU A 16 -0.20 -7.15 1.93
CA LEU A 16 1.05 -6.84 1.27
C LEU A 16 1.66 -5.58 1.88
N GLY A 17 2.98 -5.57 2.02
CA GLY A 17 3.65 -4.55 2.81
C GLY A 17 3.37 -4.78 4.28
N LEU A 18 4.44 -4.97 5.05
CA LEU A 18 4.39 -5.07 6.49
C LEU A 18 5.45 -4.12 6.99
N GLU A 19 5.03 -3.12 7.75
CA GLU A 19 5.96 -2.15 8.34
C GLU A 19 5.54 -1.86 9.77
N PHE A 20 6.49 -1.94 10.69
CA PHE A 20 6.27 -1.63 12.09
C PHE A 20 6.54 -0.16 12.34
N ASN A 21 5.69 0.49 13.12
CA ASN A 21 6.04 1.76 13.73
C ASN A 21 6.87 1.47 14.99
N PRO A 22 8.17 1.81 15.02
CA PRO A 22 9.04 1.49 16.15
C PRO A 22 8.71 2.29 17.42
N VAL A 23 7.91 3.36 17.32
CA VAL A 23 7.53 4.20 18.46
C VAL A 23 6.31 3.62 19.18
N THR A 24 5.28 3.20 18.43
CA THR A 24 4.03 2.67 19.01
C THR A 24 3.97 1.15 19.07
N CYS A 25 4.88 0.47 18.37
CA CYS A 25 4.87 -0.97 18.13
C CYS A 25 3.62 -1.46 17.35
N ASP A 26 2.93 -0.56 16.65
CA ASP A 26 1.84 -0.92 15.75
C ASP A 26 2.38 -1.44 14.42
N LEU A 27 1.73 -2.48 13.88
CA LEU A 27 2.03 -3.06 12.57
C LEU A 27 1.05 -2.52 11.53
N TYR A 28 1.58 -1.95 10.45
CA TYR A 28 0.79 -1.46 9.33
C TYR A 28 0.92 -2.37 8.12
N THR A 29 -0.19 -2.59 7.42
CA THR A 29 -0.23 -3.42 6.22
C THR A 29 -1.25 -2.92 5.21
N GLY A 30 -0.99 -3.11 3.91
CA GLY A 30 -1.95 -2.81 2.86
C GLY A 30 -2.65 -4.08 2.40
N ASP A 31 -3.96 -4.07 2.27
CA ASP A 31 -4.67 -5.18 1.62
C ASP A 31 -4.79 -4.95 0.11
N ALA A 32 -4.30 -5.93 -0.66
CA ALA A 32 -4.22 -5.87 -2.11
C ALA A 32 -5.54 -6.15 -2.86
N TYR A 33 -6.57 -6.66 -2.18
CA TYR A 33 -7.88 -6.97 -2.79
C TYR A 33 -9.00 -6.12 -2.20
N PHE A 34 -8.98 -5.91 -0.89
CA PHE A 34 -9.93 -5.05 -0.21
C PHE A 34 -9.55 -3.57 -0.31
N GLY A 35 -8.34 -3.24 -0.77
CA GLY A 35 -7.96 -1.87 -1.08
C GLY A 35 -7.98 -0.97 0.15
N ARG A 36 -7.26 -1.36 1.20
CA ARG A 36 -7.30 -0.66 2.49
C ARG A 36 -5.96 -0.73 3.19
N LEU A 37 -5.56 0.39 3.79
CA LEU A 37 -4.47 0.43 4.75
C LEU A 37 -5.03 -0.02 6.10
N LEU A 38 -4.36 -0.99 6.69
CA LEU A 38 -4.72 -1.66 7.92
C LEU A 38 -3.67 -1.40 8.99
N MET A 39 -4.10 -1.41 10.25
CA MET A 39 -3.23 -1.39 11.41
C MET A 39 -3.61 -2.49 12.39
N ILE A 40 -2.60 -3.10 12.98
CA ILE A 40 -2.69 -4.13 14.00
C ILE A 40 -1.88 -3.64 15.20
N GLY A 41 -2.50 -3.60 16.38
CA GLY A 41 -1.81 -3.17 17.60
C GLY A 41 -0.73 -4.16 18.06
N PRO A 42 0.09 -3.79 19.05
CA PRO A 42 1.23 -4.61 19.52
C PRO A 42 0.82 -5.97 20.09
N ASN A 43 -0.42 -6.11 20.56
CA ASN A 43 -0.97 -7.36 21.07
C ASN A 43 -1.56 -8.27 19.97
N GLY A 44 -1.45 -7.87 18.70
CA GLY A 44 -2.09 -8.55 17.59
C GLY A 44 -3.61 -8.32 17.56
N GLY A 45 -4.32 -9.30 16.99
CA GLY A 45 -5.79 -9.28 16.87
C GLY A 45 -6.28 -8.89 15.48
N ILE A 46 -7.55 -8.47 15.41
CA ILE A 46 -8.20 -8.11 14.15
C ILE A 46 -7.65 -6.77 13.66
N ALA A 47 -7.20 -6.73 12.41
CA ALA A 47 -6.68 -5.53 11.79
C ALA A 47 -7.78 -4.46 11.60
N GLN A 48 -7.48 -3.23 12.00
CA GLN A 48 -8.38 -2.09 11.86
C GLN A 48 -8.12 -1.37 10.54
N THR A 49 -9.17 -0.95 9.86
CA THR A 49 -9.03 -0.14 8.64
C THR A 49 -8.76 1.32 8.98
N ILE A 50 -7.64 1.84 8.46
CA ILE A 50 -7.23 3.22 8.64
C ILE A 50 -7.74 4.10 7.50
N VAL A 51 -7.55 3.66 6.26
CA VAL A 51 -8.00 4.38 5.07
C VAL A 51 -8.23 3.42 3.90
N SER A 52 -9.26 3.67 3.10
CA SER A 52 -9.62 2.81 1.95
C SER A 52 -9.90 3.60 0.67
N SER A 53 -9.87 4.93 0.71
CA SER A 53 -10.09 5.79 -0.44
C SER A 53 -9.47 7.17 -0.23
N ILE A 54 -9.32 7.90 -1.33
CA ILE A 54 -8.95 9.32 -1.36
C ILE A 54 -9.80 10.01 -2.42
N GLU A 55 -10.35 11.19 -2.12
CA GLU A 55 -11.15 11.99 -3.08
C GLU A 55 -12.31 11.19 -3.71
N GLY A 56 -12.92 10.27 -2.94
CA GLY A 56 -13.99 9.38 -3.44
C GLY A 56 -13.51 8.23 -4.32
N ILE A 57 -12.21 8.13 -4.63
CA ILE A 57 -11.62 7.05 -5.41
C ILE A 57 -11.10 5.96 -4.44
N PRO A 58 -11.70 4.76 -4.43
CA PRO A 58 -11.22 3.65 -3.59
C PRO A 58 -9.86 3.15 -4.05
N PHE A 59 -9.04 2.69 -3.10
CA PHE A 59 -7.84 1.94 -3.45
C PHE A 59 -8.27 0.57 -3.97
N LYS A 60 -7.51 0.03 -4.92
CA LYS A 60 -7.76 -1.33 -5.44
C LYS A 60 -6.60 -2.26 -5.20
N PHE A 61 -5.38 -1.74 -5.21
CA PHE A 61 -4.20 -2.58 -5.09
C PHE A 61 -3.10 -1.88 -4.30
N ILE A 62 -3.20 -1.93 -2.98
CA ILE A 62 -2.10 -1.50 -2.11
C ILE A 62 -1.04 -2.60 -2.08
N ASN A 63 0.20 -2.27 -2.42
CA ASN A 63 1.26 -3.27 -2.57
C ASN A 63 2.36 -3.14 -1.50
N ARG A 64 2.95 -1.95 -1.37
CA ARG A 64 3.98 -1.67 -0.37
C ARG A 64 3.75 -0.34 0.30
N LEU A 65 4.22 -0.27 1.52
CA LEU A 65 4.25 0.92 2.35
C LEU A 65 5.56 0.98 3.11
N ASP A 66 5.91 2.18 3.54
CA ASP A 66 7.01 2.46 4.46
C ASP A 66 6.60 3.62 5.39
N ILE A 67 7.20 3.69 6.57
CA ILE A 67 6.79 4.62 7.65
C ILE A 67 7.96 5.52 8.00
N ASP A 68 7.69 6.83 7.98
CA ASP A 68 8.55 7.81 8.62
C ASP A 68 8.28 7.81 10.13
N ASN A 69 9.19 7.17 10.88
CA ASN A 69 9.09 7.09 12.34
C ASN A 69 9.30 8.44 13.07
N ARG A 70 9.79 9.49 12.40
CA ARG A 70 9.97 10.84 12.98
C ARG A 70 8.71 11.67 12.86
N THR A 71 8.04 11.57 11.71
CA THR A 71 6.86 12.40 11.39
C THR A 71 5.54 11.66 11.54
N GLY A 72 5.56 10.33 11.65
CA GLY A 72 4.36 9.51 11.67
C GLY A 72 3.66 9.46 10.31
N VAL A 73 4.37 9.72 9.21
CA VAL A 73 3.82 9.67 7.85
C VAL A 73 4.07 8.30 7.24
N ILE A 74 3.00 7.67 6.77
CA ILE A 74 3.04 6.40 6.04
C ILE A 74 3.02 6.71 4.55
N TYR A 75 4.06 6.30 3.83
CA TYR A 75 4.12 6.35 2.38
C TYR A 75 3.67 5.01 1.84
N PHE A 76 2.70 4.98 0.93
CA PHE A 76 2.21 3.74 0.37
C PHE A 76 1.83 3.89 -1.09
N ILE A 77 1.86 2.76 -1.78
CA ILE A 77 1.61 2.70 -3.21
C ILE A 77 0.25 2.06 -3.47
N ASP A 78 -0.52 2.69 -4.36
CA ASP A 78 -1.68 2.12 -5.02
C ASP A 78 -1.28 1.77 -6.47
N SER A 79 -1.03 0.48 -6.71
CA SER A 79 -0.44 -0.03 -7.95
C SER A 79 -1.39 -0.02 -9.14
N SER A 80 -2.70 0.19 -8.92
CA SER A 80 -3.73 0.50 -9.93
C SER A 80 -5.03 0.84 -9.20
N THR A 81 -5.82 1.80 -9.70
CA THR A 81 -7.18 2.07 -9.18
C THR A 81 -8.26 1.27 -9.90
N ILE A 82 -7.87 0.48 -10.91
CA ILE A 82 -8.79 -0.24 -11.80
C ILE A 82 -8.63 -1.74 -11.60
N PHE A 83 -7.37 -2.22 -11.58
CA PHE A 83 -7.06 -3.64 -11.60
C PHE A 83 -6.61 -4.16 -10.23
N GLN A 84 -7.04 -5.37 -9.91
CA GLN A 84 -6.62 -6.11 -8.72
C GLN A 84 -5.30 -6.85 -8.94
N ARG A 85 -4.69 -7.31 -7.85
CA ARG A 85 -3.43 -8.07 -7.82
C ARG A 85 -3.38 -9.25 -8.81
N ARG A 86 -4.47 -10.00 -9.01
CA ARG A 86 -4.51 -11.11 -9.98
C ARG A 86 -4.16 -10.74 -11.42
N TYR A 87 -4.28 -9.46 -11.77
CA TYR A 87 -3.90 -8.94 -13.08
C TYR A 87 -2.48 -8.37 -13.10
N ALA A 88 -1.61 -8.74 -12.14
CA ALA A 88 -0.23 -8.23 -12.05
C ALA A 88 0.57 -8.44 -13.35
N ASP A 89 0.43 -9.59 -14.02
CA ASP A 89 1.11 -9.84 -15.29
C ASP A 89 0.64 -8.88 -16.39
N PHE A 90 -0.66 -8.59 -16.45
CA PHE A 90 -1.21 -7.61 -17.38
C PHE A 90 -0.73 -6.19 -17.03
N LEU A 91 -0.76 -5.82 -15.74
CA LEU A 91 -0.29 -4.53 -15.24
C LEU A 91 1.18 -4.29 -15.58
N SER A 92 2.03 -5.32 -15.55
CA SER A 92 3.45 -5.19 -15.90
C SER A 92 3.72 -4.78 -17.35
N ARG A 93 2.72 -4.96 -18.25
CA ARG A 93 2.75 -4.59 -19.66
C ARG A 93 1.83 -3.41 -20.00
N SER A 94 0.96 -3.00 -19.07
CA SER A 94 -0.03 -1.95 -19.33
C SER A 94 0.52 -0.55 -19.08
N THR A 95 0.06 0.39 -19.88
CA THR A 95 0.32 1.83 -19.74
C THR A 95 -0.68 2.50 -18.79
N ASP A 96 -1.23 1.76 -17.82
CA ASP A 96 -2.17 2.29 -16.84
C ASP A 96 -1.52 3.46 -16.07
N SER A 97 -2.10 4.66 -16.22
CA SER A 97 -1.65 5.90 -15.60
C SER A 97 -2.33 6.17 -14.25
N SER A 98 -3.30 5.34 -13.85
CA SER A 98 -4.08 5.52 -12.62
C SER A 98 -3.31 5.23 -11.32
N ARG A 99 -2.03 4.90 -11.45
CA ARG A 99 -1.15 4.40 -10.38
C ARG A 99 -0.60 5.55 -9.55
N ARG A 100 -0.58 5.41 -8.22
CA ARG A 100 -0.35 6.53 -7.30
C ARG A 100 0.63 6.16 -6.19
N LEU A 101 1.47 7.13 -5.84
CA LEU A 101 2.17 7.19 -4.56
C LEU A 101 1.41 8.15 -3.66
N LEU A 102 1.05 7.66 -2.48
CA LEU A 102 0.23 8.34 -1.50
C LEU A 102 1.01 8.49 -0.20
N LYS A 103 0.66 9.50 0.59
CA LYS A 103 1.02 9.59 2.00
C LYS A 103 -0.21 9.62 2.87
N TYR A 104 -0.12 8.98 4.03
CA TYR A 104 -1.09 9.06 5.10
C TYR A 104 -0.39 9.60 6.35
N ASP A 105 -0.94 10.64 6.95
CA ASP A 105 -0.42 11.22 8.18
C ASP A 105 -1.20 10.65 9.38
N LEU A 106 -0.50 9.98 10.30
CA LEU A 106 -1.11 9.34 11.47
C LEU A 106 -1.75 10.34 12.45
N HIS A 107 -1.24 11.58 12.50
CA HIS A 107 -1.72 12.62 13.42
C HIS A 107 -2.96 13.30 12.87
N THR A 108 -2.91 13.74 11.61
CA THR A 108 -4.02 14.45 10.98
C THR A 108 -5.08 13.50 10.41
N LYS A 109 -4.75 12.21 10.30
CA LYS A 109 -5.57 11.17 9.66
C LYS A 109 -5.94 11.50 8.22
N ASN A 110 -5.12 12.32 7.57
CA ASN A 110 -5.35 12.76 6.20
C ASN A 110 -4.49 11.98 5.22
N VAL A 111 -5.04 11.73 4.04
CA VAL A 111 -4.34 11.06 2.94
C VAL A 111 -4.15 12.05 1.80
N SER A 112 -2.99 12.00 1.14
CA SER A 112 -2.67 12.92 0.06
C SER A 112 -1.89 12.23 -1.05
N VAL A 113 -2.08 12.67 -2.28
CA VAL A 113 -1.31 12.20 -3.43
C VAL A 113 0.03 12.92 -3.47
N ILE A 114 1.12 12.16 -3.55
CA ILE A 114 2.47 12.70 -3.77
C ILE A 114 2.81 12.68 -5.25
N TYR A 115 2.50 11.57 -5.92
CA TYR A 115 2.85 11.37 -7.32
C TYR A 115 1.85 10.44 -8.00
N THR A 116 1.60 10.68 -9.30
CA THR A 116 0.69 9.90 -10.14
C THR A 116 1.40 9.38 -11.38
N SER A 117 0.77 8.48 -12.14
CA SER A 117 1.31 7.95 -13.41
C SER A 117 2.64 7.19 -13.28
N LEU A 118 2.86 6.49 -12.16
CA LEU A 118 4.01 5.62 -11.97
C LEU A 118 3.93 4.37 -12.85
N MET A 119 5.06 3.87 -13.35
CA MET A 119 5.09 2.62 -14.15
C MET A 119 5.11 1.40 -13.22
N PHE A 120 3.93 0.81 -13.00
CA PHE A 120 3.64 -0.33 -12.11
C PHE A 120 4.50 -0.35 -10.83
N PRO A 121 4.26 0.61 -9.91
CA PRO A 121 5.03 0.70 -8.67
C PRO A 121 4.68 -0.48 -7.76
N ASN A 122 5.70 -1.20 -7.29
CA ASN A 122 5.57 -2.39 -6.46
C ASN A 122 6.36 -2.31 -5.15
N GLY A 123 7.27 -1.34 -5.03
CA GLY A 123 8.06 -1.13 -3.82
C GLY A 123 8.20 0.35 -3.51
N VAL A 124 8.19 0.68 -2.22
CA VAL A 124 8.52 1.99 -1.70
C VAL A 124 9.48 1.81 -0.52
N ALA A 125 10.47 2.69 -0.41
CA ALA A 125 11.39 2.72 0.72
C ALA A 125 11.84 4.16 1.00
N LEU A 126 11.76 4.58 2.24
CA LEU A 126 12.24 5.85 2.75
C LEU A 126 13.72 5.75 3.09
N SER A 127 14.49 6.76 2.72
CA SER A 127 15.89 6.85 3.11
C SER A 127 16.02 6.91 4.63
N LYS A 128 17.10 6.34 5.19
CA LYS A 128 17.40 6.38 6.63
C LYS A 128 17.52 7.80 7.20
N ASN A 129 17.86 8.78 6.36
CA ASN A 129 17.94 10.19 6.73
C ASN A 129 16.65 10.98 6.41
N HIS A 130 15.61 10.30 5.94
CA HIS A 130 14.28 10.85 5.63
C HIS A 130 14.28 11.92 4.53
N SER A 131 15.35 12.00 3.72
CA SER A 131 15.48 13.07 2.72
C SER A 131 14.91 12.72 1.34
N PHE A 132 14.73 11.43 1.04
CA PHE A 132 14.15 10.98 -0.23
C PHE A 132 13.43 9.65 -0.07
N LEU A 133 12.55 9.36 -1.04
CA LEU A 133 11.80 8.13 -1.15
C LEU A 133 12.20 7.42 -2.46
N LEU A 134 12.51 6.13 -2.37
CA LEU A 134 12.72 5.26 -3.51
C LEU A 134 11.43 4.57 -3.86
N VAL A 135 11.10 4.54 -5.16
CA VAL A 135 9.95 3.81 -5.69
C VAL A 135 10.46 2.82 -6.73
N ALA A 136 10.19 1.54 -6.50
CA ALA A 136 10.53 0.47 -7.42
C ALA A 136 9.34 0.14 -8.33
N GLY A 137 9.54 0.24 -9.64
CA GLY A 137 8.58 -0.20 -10.65
C GLY A 137 8.93 -1.57 -11.21
N THR A 138 7.93 -2.36 -11.58
CA THR A 138 8.15 -3.61 -12.34
C THR A 138 7.59 -3.45 -13.74
N ILE A 139 8.47 -3.28 -14.71
CA ILE A 139 8.09 -3.16 -16.11
C ILE A 139 8.61 -4.39 -16.83
N ARG A 140 7.72 -5.11 -17.50
CA ARG A 140 8.12 -6.15 -18.45
C ARG A 140 8.04 -5.55 -19.85
N ARG A 141 9.21 -5.44 -20.49
CA ARG A 141 9.31 -5.12 -21.93
C ARG A 141 9.05 -6.37 -22.76
#